data_AF-A0A1V9XXG9-F1
#
_entry.id   AF-A0A1V9XXG9-F1
#
_cell.length_a   1.000
_cell.length_b   1.000
_cell.length_c   1.000
_cell.angle_alpha   90.00
_cell.angle_beta   90.00
_cell.angle_gamma   90.00
#
_symmetry.space_group_name_H-M   'P 1'
#
loop_
_entity.id
_entity.type
_entity.pdbx_description
1 polymer ?
#
loop_
_entity_poly.entity_id
_entity_poly.type
_entity_poly.pdbx_seq_one_letter_code
_entity_poly.pdbx_strand_id
1 'polypeptide(L)'
;MRSCLAFVATIGLSLGAVPYRGGPVFPQTYTASGYILLPYCELREPFTAYYDAESGQSRIDYYEGEMKTFTGPAGTFKVVWSPNEKTHIPEEQCYTAGPALAQPVLPDLSGFTFIRTEPCETESTALVKPFLKGADRCYRYEKADKKFDRTSKYTFWAMLDDDNNAIPIRYIMMGYDSLLGSHFDKYEILYTDYTPGSVDGDVFDVKSVTDKQCIDFPSPPGVSSGHLFNPIGQYMTGEESHVDEHFDLFKKTHNKEYAHQREETIRKDNFRNNQRFVDSMNRRNLSYALKLNHRSDWNQEEFRLLRGRLPPTVQKSQGKAFPKERFKLRPIPEYVDWRLEGAVTPVKDQAICGSCWSFGTVGHIEGAYFLKYGELVRFSEQQLVDCSWNYGNDACDGGLDFVAYDYIKKYGLSSDSQYGSYRGIDGKCKDLQIKEKPIRTLKGYTNVTNVDDLRKAIAFIGPISVAIDASRPSLSFYSHGVYKDPECSSTSLDHAVLAVGYGTLRGEPYWLIKNSWSTYWGNDGYILISQTNNMCGVASQATYVEL
;
A
#
# COMPACT_ATOMS: atom_id res chain seq x y z
N MET A 1 37.64 82.72 -2.83
CA MET A 1 37.94 81.51 -3.62
C MET A 1 38.43 80.42 -2.69
N ARG A 2 37.83 79.23 -2.78
CA ARG A 2 38.34 77.92 -2.31
C ARG A 2 38.44 77.74 -0.78
N SER A 3 38.14 76.61 -0.16
CA SER A 3 37.45 75.37 -0.52
C SER A 3 37.22 74.65 0.82
N CYS A 4 36.00 74.20 1.13
CA CYS A 4 35.77 73.25 2.21
C CYS A 4 36.25 71.87 1.75
N LEU A 5 37.26 71.30 2.42
CA LEU A 5 37.59 69.88 2.29
C LEU A 5 36.62 69.09 3.18
N ALA A 6 35.73 68.32 2.53
CA ALA A 6 34.97 67.28 3.18
C ALA A 6 35.85 66.02 3.32
N PHE A 7 36.01 65.54 4.55
CA PHE A 7 36.55 64.22 4.84
C PHE A 7 35.52 63.17 4.42
N VAL A 8 35.82 62.40 3.39
CA VAL A 8 35.04 61.21 3.03
C VAL A 8 35.56 60.05 3.89
N ALA A 9 34.75 59.63 4.86
CA ALA A 9 34.95 58.37 5.56
C ALA A 9 34.60 57.23 4.61
N THR A 10 35.60 56.44 4.21
CA THR A 10 35.41 55.16 3.53
C THR A 10 34.81 54.18 4.53
N ILE A 11 33.48 54.00 4.44
CA ILE A 11 32.80 52.85 5.05
C ILE A 11 33.27 51.62 4.26
N GLY A 12 34.13 50.81 4.89
CA GLY A 12 34.40 49.46 4.42
C GLY A 12 33.11 48.66 4.51
N LEU A 13 32.44 48.46 3.37
CA LEU A 13 31.47 47.40 3.20
C LEU A 13 32.21 46.08 3.45
N SER A 14 31.94 45.45 4.59
CA SER A 14 32.26 44.04 4.75
C SER A 14 31.52 43.29 3.64
N LEU A 15 32.30 42.76 2.70
CA LEU A 15 31.83 41.76 1.75
C LEU A 15 31.37 40.56 2.58
N GLY A 16 30.06 40.44 2.78
CA GLY A 16 29.45 39.22 3.28
C GLY A 16 29.94 38.06 2.42
N ALA A 17 30.39 36.98 3.08
CA ALA A 17 30.96 35.82 2.43
C ALA A 17 30.08 35.35 1.26
N VAL A 18 30.69 35.23 0.08
CA VAL A 18 30.07 34.66 -1.11
C VAL A 18 29.63 33.23 -0.79
N PRO A 19 28.37 32.83 -1.09
CA PRO A 19 27.93 31.49 -0.74
C PRO A 19 28.71 30.46 -1.55
N TYR A 20 29.11 29.40 -0.85
CA TYR A 20 29.70 28.17 -1.35
C TYR A 20 29.12 27.81 -2.74
N ARG A 21 29.97 27.67 -3.78
CA ARG A 21 29.52 27.22 -5.11
C ARG A 21 29.05 25.76 -5.12
N GLY A 22 29.33 24.99 -4.07
CA GLY A 22 28.83 23.63 -3.84
C GLY A 22 27.76 23.57 -2.74
N GLY A 23 27.18 22.38 -2.51
CA GLY A 23 26.29 22.15 -1.37
C GLY A 23 26.98 22.32 0.00
N PRO A 24 26.21 22.47 1.10
CA PRO A 24 26.77 22.54 2.45
C PRO A 24 27.53 21.26 2.80
N VAL A 25 28.54 21.41 3.66
CA VAL A 25 29.33 20.29 4.19
C VAL A 25 28.87 20.01 5.61
N PHE A 26 28.56 18.75 5.91
CA PHE A 26 28.17 18.30 7.24
C PHE A 26 29.31 17.50 7.89
N PRO A 27 29.44 17.56 9.22
CA PRO A 27 30.27 16.64 9.99
C PRO A 27 30.01 15.18 9.61
N GLN A 28 31.06 14.37 9.67
CA GLN A 28 31.00 12.95 9.32
C GLN A 28 30.53 12.06 10.48
N THR A 29 30.22 12.68 11.62
CA THR A 29 29.61 12.04 12.79
C THR A 29 28.46 12.91 13.26
N TYR A 30 27.26 12.34 13.38
CA TYR A 30 26.05 13.08 13.75
C TYR A 30 24.91 12.14 14.20
N THR A 31 23.93 12.74 14.86
CA THR A 31 22.59 12.18 15.08
C THR A 31 21.56 13.00 14.30
N ALA A 32 20.60 12.35 13.65
CA ALA A 32 19.53 13.03 12.92
C ALA A 32 18.21 12.28 13.04
N SER A 33 17.10 13.00 13.21
CA SER A 33 15.75 12.41 13.19
C SER A 33 14.87 13.08 12.16
N GLY A 34 13.85 12.37 11.67
CA GLY A 34 13.00 12.91 10.63
C GLY A 34 11.92 11.97 10.14
N TYR A 35 11.41 12.28 8.95
CA TYR A 35 10.42 11.48 8.23
C TYR A 35 10.87 11.23 6.79
N ILE A 36 10.73 9.98 6.34
CA ILE A 36 10.67 9.62 4.92
C ILE A 36 9.21 9.72 4.48
N LEU A 37 8.96 10.48 3.41
CA LEU A 37 7.64 10.69 2.84
C LEU A 37 7.60 10.13 1.41
N LEU A 38 6.62 9.27 1.12
CA LEU A 38 6.26 8.85 -0.23
C LEU A 38 4.84 9.33 -0.54
N PRO A 39 4.68 10.54 -1.11
CA PRO A 39 3.37 11.17 -1.25
C PRO A 39 2.37 10.35 -2.08
N TYR A 40 2.84 9.63 -3.10
CA TYR A 40 1.98 8.79 -3.96
C TYR A 40 1.44 7.54 -3.25
N CYS A 41 2.10 7.12 -2.18
CA CYS A 41 1.68 5.97 -1.38
C CYS A 41 1.12 6.41 -0.01
N GLU A 42 0.92 7.72 0.19
CA GLU A 42 0.48 8.33 1.46
C GLU A 42 1.32 7.87 2.66
N LEU A 43 2.59 7.54 2.42
CA LEU A 43 3.46 6.95 3.43
C LEU A 43 4.22 8.05 4.18
N ARG A 44 4.20 7.95 5.51
CA ARG A 44 5.04 8.71 6.42
C ARG A 44 5.75 7.77 7.38
N GLU A 45 7.07 7.76 7.29
CA GLU A 45 7.91 6.84 8.03
C GLU A 45 8.92 7.63 8.90
N PRO A 46 8.75 7.66 10.23
CA PRO A 46 9.68 8.32 11.12
C PRO A 46 10.99 7.52 11.25
N PHE A 47 12.10 8.23 11.39
CA PHE A 47 13.40 7.64 11.68
C PHE A 47 14.21 8.47 12.69
N THR A 48 15.11 7.80 13.39
CA THR A 48 16.22 8.38 14.13
C THR A 48 17.48 7.63 13.76
N ALA A 49 18.52 8.35 13.37
CA ALA A 49 19.76 7.79 12.85
C ALA A 49 20.96 8.34 13.59
N TYR A 50 21.91 7.44 13.83
CA TYR A 50 23.21 7.68 14.41
C TYR A 50 24.24 7.25 13.38
N TYR A 51 25.14 8.14 13.02
CA TYR A 51 26.12 7.88 11.98
C TYR A 51 27.50 8.31 12.45
N ASP A 52 28.47 7.43 12.28
CA ASP A 52 29.88 7.71 12.54
C ASP A 52 30.75 7.14 11.42
N ALA A 53 31.20 8.01 10.52
CA ALA A 53 32.05 7.59 9.41
C ALA A 53 33.44 7.15 9.85
N GLU A 54 33.94 7.64 11.00
CA GLU A 54 35.31 7.36 11.47
C GLU A 54 35.43 5.90 11.92
N SER A 55 34.48 5.43 12.72
CA SER A 55 34.35 4.01 13.08
C SER A 55 33.70 3.16 11.97
N GLY A 56 33.10 3.81 10.96
CA GLY A 56 32.37 3.14 9.89
C GLY A 56 31.13 2.45 10.40
N GLN A 57 30.42 3.03 11.38
CA GLN A 57 29.23 2.47 12.00
C GLN A 57 28.00 3.37 11.79
N SER A 58 26.83 2.75 11.66
CA SER A 58 25.57 3.47 11.77
C SER A 58 24.46 2.64 12.41
N ARG A 59 23.52 3.33 13.06
CA ARG A 59 22.28 2.76 13.58
C ARG A 59 21.11 3.60 13.10
N ILE A 60 20.06 2.95 12.61
CA ILE A 60 18.83 3.62 12.18
C ILE A 60 17.63 2.93 12.81
N ASP A 61 16.88 3.69 13.59
CA ASP A 61 15.67 3.28 14.28
C ASP A 61 14.48 3.85 13.51
N TYR A 62 13.50 2.99 13.20
CA TYR A 62 12.24 3.35 12.56
C TYR A 62 11.08 3.15 13.53
N TYR A 63 10.03 3.96 13.39
CA TYR A 63 8.81 3.88 14.22
C TYR A 63 9.13 3.79 15.72
N GLU A 64 9.89 4.77 16.23
CA GLU A 64 10.26 4.86 17.65
C GLU A 64 11.01 3.62 18.17
N GLY A 65 11.75 2.95 17.28
CA GLY A 65 12.57 1.79 17.59
C GLY A 65 11.84 0.45 17.45
N GLU A 66 10.62 0.40 16.91
CA GLU A 66 9.97 -0.87 16.52
C GLU A 66 10.84 -1.68 15.53
N MET A 67 11.61 -0.99 14.69
CA MET A 67 12.69 -1.60 13.92
C MET A 67 13.99 -0.84 14.17
N LYS A 68 15.08 -1.58 14.34
CA LYS A 68 16.44 -1.02 14.47
C LYS A 68 17.37 -1.74 13.51
N THR A 69 18.15 -0.98 12.75
CA THR A 69 19.16 -1.51 11.82
C THR A 69 20.53 -0.99 12.23
N PHE A 70 21.47 -1.88 12.47
CA PHE A 70 22.86 -1.61 12.77
C PHE A 70 23.70 -2.02 11.58
N THR A 71 24.61 -1.17 11.13
CA THR A 71 25.57 -1.49 10.06
C THR A 71 26.96 -1.07 10.48
N GLY A 72 27.95 -1.88 10.13
CA GLY A 72 29.36 -1.57 10.34
C GLY A 72 30.29 -2.74 10.03
N PRO A 73 31.57 -2.65 10.45
CA PRO A 73 32.57 -3.66 10.12
C PRO A 73 32.25 -5.06 10.67
N ALA A 74 31.52 -5.12 11.79
CA ALA A 74 31.11 -6.37 12.44
C ALA A 74 29.96 -7.10 11.72
N GLY A 75 29.26 -6.44 10.80
CA GLY A 75 28.08 -6.99 10.12
C GLY A 75 26.91 -6.02 10.08
N THR A 76 25.83 -6.49 9.46
CA THR A 76 24.51 -5.85 9.53
C THR A 76 23.65 -6.61 10.53
N PHE A 77 23.03 -5.92 11.48
CA PHE A 77 22.11 -6.51 12.43
C PHE A 77 20.78 -5.80 12.38
N LYS A 78 19.69 -6.55 12.51
CA LYS A 78 18.36 -5.99 12.40
C LYS A 78 17.45 -6.55 13.47
N VAL A 79 16.97 -5.66 14.33
CA VAL A 79 16.07 -5.99 15.44
C VAL A 79 14.67 -5.54 15.05
N VAL A 80 13.74 -6.48 14.95
CA VAL A 80 12.37 -6.26 14.45
C VAL A 80 11.36 -7.11 15.20
N TRP A 81 10.10 -6.69 15.20
CA TRP A 81 9.00 -7.54 15.63
C TRP A 81 8.57 -8.47 14.50
N SER A 82 8.54 -9.77 14.75
CA SER A 82 8.00 -10.75 13.80
C SER A 82 7.10 -11.77 14.51
N PRO A 83 6.03 -12.27 13.87
CA PRO A 83 5.18 -13.30 14.46
C PRO A 83 5.97 -14.58 14.70
N ASN A 84 5.88 -15.13 15.91
CA ASN A 84 6.34 -16.48 16.21
C ASN A 84 5.64 -17.49 15.30
N GLU A 85 6.36 -18.38 14.61
CA GLU A 85 5.77 -19.30 13.63
C GLU A 85 4.73 -20.26 14.22
N LYS A 86 4.83 -20.61 15.52
CA LYS A 86 3.94 -21.57 16.18
C LYS A 86 2.77 -20.89 16.88
N THR A 87 3.03 -19.79 17.58
CA THR A 87 2.02 -19.11 18.40
C THR A 87 1.38 -17.94 17.67
N HIS A 88 2.01 -17.46 16.60
CA HIS A 88 1.74 -16.22 15.90
C HIS A 88 1.78 -14.95 16.77
N ILE A 89 2.24 -15.04 18.01
CA ILE A 89 2.44 -13.87 18.88
C ILE A 89 3.65 -13.08 18.34
N PRO A 90 3.53 -11.75 18.11
CA PRO A 90 4.67 -10.93 17.74
C PRO A 90 5.74 -10.98 18.83
N GLU A 91 6.96 -11.32 18.44
CA GLU A 91 8.14 -11.31 19.31
C GLU A 91 9.24 -10.54 18.62
N GLU A 92 10.03 -9.79 19.39
CA GLU A 92 11.25 -9.17 18.89
C GLU A 92 12.21 -10.27 18.39
N GLN A 93 12.83 -10.11 17.24
CA GLN A 93 13.84 -11.01 16.70
C GLN A 93 15.04 -10.20 16.26
N CYS A 94 16.24 -10.77 16.42
CA CYS A 94 17.45 -10.21 15.85
C CYS A 94 17.91 -11.07 14.67
N TYR A 95 18.11 -10.41 13.53
CA TYR A 95 18.67 -11.01 12.33
C TYR A 95 20.07 -10.48 12.06
N THR A 96 20.94 -11.29 11.48
CA THR A 96 22.28 -10.88 11.04
C THR A 96 22.46 -11.08 9.53
N ALA A 97 23.32 -10.25 8.95
CA ALA A 97 23.84 -10.36 7.60
C ALA A 97 25.30 -9.90 7.53
N GLY A 98 25.93 -10.16 6.38
CA GLY A 98 27.32 -9.85 6.12
C GLY A 98 27.69 -8.36 6.32
N PRO A 99 29.00 -8.06 6.30
CA PRO A 99 29.51 -6.70 6.44
C PRO A 99 28.87 -5.75 5.43
N ALA A 100 28.52 -4.55 5.88
CA ALA A 100 27.99 -3.48 5.05
C ALA A 100 28.64 -2.15 5.43
N LEU A 101 28.65 -1.21 4.50
CA LEU A 101 29.11 0.15 4.77
C LEU A 101 28.11 0.85 5.68
N ALA A 102 28.61 1.66 6.62
CA ALA A 102 27.77 2.55 7.41
C ALA A 102 26.90 3.42 6.51
N GLN A 103 25.63 3.51 6.89
CA GLN A 103 24.63 4.17 6.07
C GLN A 103 24.35 5.59 6.58
N PRO A 104 24.66 6.63 5.78
CA PRO A 104 24.30 8.00 6.12
C PRO A 104 22.81 8.23 5.88
N VAL A 105 22.27 9.24 6.57
CA VAL A 105 20.91 9.74 6.34
C VAL A 105 20.88 11.14 5.73
N LEU A 106 22.05 11.71 5.43
CA LEU A 106 22.20 12.92 4.64
C LEU A 106 22.55 12.55 3.19
N PRO A 107 22.02 13.26 2.18
CA PRO A 107 22.31 12.96 0.79
C PRO A 107 23.75 13.34 0.42
N ASP A 108 24.31 12.70 -0.59
CA ASP A 108 25.52 13.21 -1.24
C ASP A 108 25.22 14.53 -1.96
N LEU A 109 25.77 15.62 -1.43
CA LEU A 109 25.58 16.97 -1.96
C LEU A 109 26.59 17.35 -3.05
N SER A 110 27.39 16.39 -3.52
CA SER A 110 28.27 16.57 -4.67
C SER A 110 27.47 16.94 -5.92
N GLY A 111 27.85 18.06 -6.55
CA GLY A 111 27.19 18.60 -7.74
C GLY A 111 25.93 19.43 -7.48
N PHE A 112 25.52 19.61 -6.22
CA PHE A 112 24.47 20.57 -5.89
C PHE A 112 24.97 22.02 -6.02
N THR A 113 24.09 22.89 -6.50
CA THR A 113 24.37 24.32 -6.67
C THR A 113 23.39 25.15 -5.85
N PHE A 114 23.89 26.20 -5.21
CA PHE A 114 23.04 27.16 -4.51
C PHE A 114 22.15 27.92 -5.51
N ILE A 115 20.85 27.97 -5.23
CA ILE A 115 19.87 28.62 -6.10
C ILE A 115 19.41 29.96 -5.50
N ARG A 116 18.89 29.92 -4.26
CA ARG A 116 18.38 31.10 -3.55
C ARG A 116 18.15 30.78 -2.07
N THR A 117 17.96 31.83 -1.29
CA THR A 117 17.33 31.72 0.04
C THR A 117 15.82 31.88 -0.09
N GLU A 118 15.04 31.14 0.68
CA GLU A 118 13.58 31.26 0.76
C GLU A 118 13.09 30.99 2.20
N PRO A 119 11.83 31.33 2.56
CA PRO A 119 11.32 31.04 3.90
C PRO A 119 11.39 29.54 4.22
N CYS A 120 11.87 29.20 5.41
CA CYS A 120 11.92 27.79 5.86
C CYS A 120 10.52 27.22 6.13
N GLU A 121 9.62 28.04 6.69
CA GLU A 121 8.25 27.64 6.97
C GLU A 121 7.37 27.79 5.72
N THR A 122 6.79 26.66 5.31
CA THR A 122 5.83 26.52 4.22
C THR A 122 4.78 25.50 4.66
N GLU A 123 3.65 25.40 3.95
CA GLU A 123 2.68 24.34 4.17
C GLU A 123 3.33 22.95 4.11
N SER A 124 4.30 22.78 3.20
CA SER A 124 5.05 21.53 3.04
C SER A 124 6.11 21.24 4.11
N THR A 125 6.42 22.19 5.01
CA THR A 125 7.32 22.01 6.16
C THR A 125 6.60 22.09 7.49
N ALA A 126 5.26 22.00 7.49
CA ALA A 126 4.45 22.04 8.71
C ALA A 126 4.87 20.99 9.76
N LEU A 127 5.33 19.82 9.33
CA LEU A 127 5.79 18.74 10.21
C LEU A 127 7.09 19.06 10.97
N VAL A 128 7.92 19.97 10.44
CA VAL A 128 9.19 20.37 11.06
C VAL A 128 9.11 21.75 11.69
N LYS A 129 7.93 22.40 11.68
CA LYS A 129 7.73 23.74 12.25
C LYS A 129 8.28 23.91 13.68
N PRO A 130 8.15 22.95 14.62
CA PRO A 130 8.75 23.08 15.95
C PRO A 130 10.29 23.14 15.94
N PHE A 131 10.94 22.50 14.96
CA PHE A 131 12.39 22.48 14.77
C PHE A 131 12.92 23.77 14.12
N LEU A 132 12.08 24.46 13.35
CA LEU A 132 12.43 25.71 12.65
C LEU A 132 12.46 26.96 13.54
N LYS A 133 12.30 26.86 14.87
CA LYS A 133 12.17 28.01 15.78
C LYS A 133 13.36 28.98 15.66
N GLY A 134 13.15 30.10 14.96
CA GLY A 134 14.13 31.17 14.75
C GLY A 134 14.77 31.19 13.35
N ALA A 135 14.47 30.20 12.49
CA ALA A 135 15.02 30.14 11.14
C ALA A 135 14.15 30.89 10.12
N ASP A 136 14.48 32.16 9.89
CA ASP A 136 13.75 32.99 8.91
C ASP A 136 14.03 32.61 7.45
N ARG A 137 15.19 32.00 7.16
CA ARG A 137 15.65 31.73 5.78
C ARG A 137 16.34 30.37 5.66
N CYS A 138 15.91 29.60 4.68
CA CYS A 138 16.52 28.35 4.25
C CYS A 138 17.24 28.55 2.92
N TYR A 139 18.40 27.94 2.80
CA TYR A 139 19.23 27.92 1.60
C TYR A 139 18.82 26.73 0.73
N ARG A 140 18.35 27.01 -0.48
CA ARG A 140 17.93 26.00 -1.45
C ARG A 140 19.06 25.67 -2.40
N TYR A 141 19.32 24.38 -2.53
CA TYR A 141 20.31 23.81 -3.44
C TYR A 141 19.65 22.84 -4.41
N GLU A 142 20.11 22.81 -5.65
CA GLU A 142 19.56 21.90 -6.67
C GLU A 142 20.65 21.16 -7.45
N LYS A 143 20.29 19.94 -7.87
CA LYS A 143 21.03 19.09 -8.80
C LYS A 143 20.02 18.44 -9.76
N ALA A 144 20.43 18.17 -10.99
CA ALA A 144 19.63 17.40 -11.93
C ALA A 144 20.49 16.36 -12.65
N ASP A 145 20.03 15.12 -12.66
CA ASP A 145 20.66 14.03 -13.39
C ASP A 145 19.74 13.61 -14.55
N LYS A 146 20.31 13.43 -15.73
CA LYS A 146 19.57 12.99 -16.91
C LYS A 146 20.05 11.60 -17.33
N LYS A 147 19.14 10.62 -17.35
CA LYS A 147 19.36 9.29 -17.89
C LYS A 147 18.32 9.04 -18.98
N PHE A 148 18.76 8.87 -20.23
CA PHE A 148 17.88 8.76 -21.40
C PHE A 148 16.90 9.96 -21.50
N ASP A 149 15.60 9.67 -21.66
CA ASP A 149 14.49 10.61 -21.73
C ASP A 149 13.93 10.99 -20.34
N ARG A 150 14.67 10.70 -19.27
CA ARG A 150 14.27 11.01 -17.89
C ARG A 150 15.23 11.95 -17.21
N THR A 151 14.66 12.89 -16.47
CA THR A 151 15.41 13.83 -15.65
C THR A 151 14.99 13.66 -14.20
N SER A 152 15.92 13.31 -13.33
CA SER A 152 15.72 13.33 -11.88
C SER A 152 16.22 14.66 -11.36
N LYS A 153 15.33 15.45 -10.75
CA LYS A 153 15.66 16.70 -10.08
C LYS A 153 15.72 16.47 -8.59
N TYR A 154 16.81 16.93 -7.99
CA TYR A 154 17.05 16.86 -6.57
C TYR A 154 17.08 18.27 -6.00
N THR A 155 16.40 18.47 -4.87
CA THR A 155 16.41 19.75 -4.16
C THR A 155 16.69 19.52 -2.69
N PHE A 156 17.63 20.26 -2.14
CA PHE A 156 18.02 20.20 -0.74
C PHE A 156 17.87 21.57 -0.09
N TRP A 157 17.40 21.58 1.15
CA TRP A 157 17.28 22.78 1.97
C TRP A 157 18.01 22.59 3.29
N ALA A 158 18.79 23.62 3.64
CA ALA A 158 19.42 23.74 4.94
C ALA A 158 19.21 25.14 5.52
N MET A 159 19.18 25.24 6.85
CA MET A 159 19.35 26.50 7.56
C MET A 159 20.79 26.61 8.09
N LEU A 160 21.15 27.78 8.62
CA LEU A 160 22.41 27.98 9.32
C LEU A 160 22.14 28.24 10.80
N ASP A 161 22.95 27.67 11.68
CA ASP A 161 22.98 28.06 13.09
C ASP A 161 23.74 29.39 13.30
N ASP A 162 23.81 29.84 14.56
CA ASP A 162 24.49 31.08 14.95
C ASP A 162 26.00 31.07 14.61
N ASP A 163 26.60 29.89 14.49
CA ASP A 163 28.00 29.67 14.15
C ASP A 163 28.24 29.48 12.63
N ASN A 164 27.18 29.63 11.82
CA ASN A 164 27.16 29.38 10.37
C ASN A 164 27.35 27.91 9.95
N ASN A 165 27.12 26.95 10.84
CA ASN A 165 27.06 25.54 10.45
C ASN A 165 25.72 25.23 9.80
N ALA A 166 25.76 24.39 8.77
CA ALA A 166 24.54 23.94 8.10
C ALA A 166 23.75 22.97 8.98
N ILE A 167 22.43 23.16 9.01
CA ILE A 167 21.46 22.24 9.62
C ILE A 167 20.52 21.75 8.51
N PRO A 168 20.38 20.42 8.29
CA PRO A 168 19.54 19.87 7.25
C PRO A 168 18.07 20.08 7.60
N ILE A 169 17.24 20.48 6.63
CA ILE A 169 15.80 20.70 6.83
C ILE A 169 14.99 19.76 5.96
N ARG A 170 15.35 19.65 4.68
CA ARG A 170 14.54 18.94 3.70
C ARG A 170 15.36 18.47 2.51
N TYR A 171 14.99 17.32 1.98
CA TYR A 171 15.48 16.79 0.73
C TYR A 171 14.32 16.25 -0.11
N ILE A 172 14.31 16.55 -1.41
CA ILE A 172 13.32 16.01 -2.35
C ILE A 172 14.04 15.47 -3.58
N MET A 173 13.62 14.29 -4.02
CA MET A 173 13.88 13.78 -5.37
C MET A 173 12.56 13.77 -6.15
N MET A 174 12.59 14.29 -7.38
CA MET A 174 11.49 14.21 -8.34
C MET A 174 11.98 13.67 -9.68
N GLY A 175 11.42 12.55 -10.13
CA GLY A 175 11.66 12.00 -11.47
C GLY A 175 10.65 12.56 -12.48
N TYR A 176 11.10 13.00 -13.66
CA TYR A 176 10.26 13.50 -14.76
C TYR A 176 10.47 12.71 -16.04
N ASP A 177 9.38 12.39 -16.74
CA ASP A 177 9.43 11.92 -18.13
C ASP A 177 9.46 13.12 -19.11
N SER A 178 10.44 13.15 -20.02
CA SER A 178 10.66 14.30 -20.92
C SER A 178 9.56 14.55 -21.95
N LEU A 179 8.64 13.59 -22.14
CA LEU A 179 7.61 13.66 -23.18
C LEU A 179 6.34 14.39 -22.75
N LEU A 180 5.97 14.33 -21.46
CA LEU A 180 4.72 14.89 -20.93
C LEU A 180 4.91 15.79 -19.71
N GLY A 181 6.14 15.88 -19.15
CA GLY A 181 6.41 16.67 -17.95
C GLY A 181 5.76 16.12 -16.67
N SER A 182 5.11 14.95 -16.73
CA SER A 182 4.54 14.26 -15.57
C SER A 182 5.65 13.67 -14.69
N HIS A 183 5.51 13.85 -13.38
CA HIS A 183 6.39 13.22 -12.42
C HIS A 183 6.03 11.74 -12.26
N PHE A 184 7.01 10.84 -12.36
CA PHE A 184 6.79 9.39 -12.19
C PHE A 184 7.25 8.88 -10.81
N ASP A 185 8.07 9.66 -10.09
CA ASP A 185 8.56 9.32 -8.76
C ASP A 185 8.76 10.60 -7.95
N LYS A 186 8.35 10.58 -6.68
CA LYS A 186 8.61 11.65 -5.71
C LYS A 186 8.81 11.01 -4.36
N TYR A 187 9.97 11.27 -3.76
CA TYR A 187 10.19 11.01 -2.35
C TYR A 187 10.82 12.22 -1.68
N GLU A 188 10.56 12.33 -0.39
CA GLU A 188 10.92 13.50 0.39
C GLU A 188 11.42 13.06 1.77
N ILE A 189 12.49 13.68 2.23
CA ILE A 189 12.98 13.54 3.61
C ILE A 189 12.83 14.89 4.30
N LEU A 190 12.22 14.87 5.47
CA LEU A 190 12.11 16.00 6.37
C LEU A 190 12.92 15.71 7.62
N TYR A 191 13.78 16.62 8.04
CA TYR A 191 14.56 16.49 9.26
C TYR A 191 13.88 17.27 10.39
N THR A 192 13.64 16.61 11.51
CA THR A 192 13.02 17.19 12.71
C THR A 192 14.02 17.43 13.83
N ASP A 193 15.20 16.82 13.74
CA ASP A 193 16.29 17.02 14.69
C ASP A 193 17.63 16.71 14.03
N TYR A 194 18.69 17.41 14.46
CA TYR A 194 20.05 17.23 13.97
C TYR A 194 21.06 17.69 15.01
N THR A 195 21.96 16.81 15.40
CA THR A 195 23.06 17.08 16.33
C THR A 195 24.38 16.66 15.70
N PRO A 196 25.26 17.61 15.31
CA PRO A 196 26.59 17.29 14.81
C PRO A 196 27.53 16.87 15.94
N GLY A 197 28.51 16.01 15.64
CA GLY A 197 29.57 15.64 16.56
C GLY A 197 29.49 14.20 17.06
N SER A 198 30.15 13.91 18.19
CA SER A 198 30.37 12.55 18.69
C SER A 198 29.08 11.83 19.08
N VAL A 199 28.93 10.59 18.61
CA VAL A 199 27.93 9.64 19.08
C VAL A 199 28.59 8.69 20.07
N ASP A 200 27.92 8.37 21.17
CA ASP A 200 28.39 7.35 22.10
C ASP A 200 28.51 5.99 21.40
N GLY A 201 29.67 5.34 21.50
CA GLY A 201 29.94 4.07 20.84
C GLY A 201 28.98 2.95 21.24
N ASP A 202 28.43 2.99 22.47
CA ASP A 202 27.47 2.00 22.98
C ASP A 202 26.15 2.00 22.18
N VAL A 203 25.84 3.10 21.47
CA VAL A 203 24.67 3.21 20.59
C VAL A 203 24.74 2.21 19.44
N PHE A 204 25.95 1.85 18.98
CA PHE A 204 26.19 0.93 17.88
C PHE A 204 26.29 -0.55 18.29
N ASP A 205 26.31 -0.86 19.60
CA ASP A 205 26.30 -2.24 20.06
C ASP A 205 24.88 -2.81 20.02
N VAL A 206 24.63 -3.82 19.18
CA VAL A 206 23.33 -4.51 19.12
C VAL A 206 22.94 -5.13 20.47
N LYS A 207 23.92 -5.49 21.31
CA LYS A 207 23.65 -6.04 22.65
C LYS A 207 23.15 -5.00 23.64
N SER A 208 23.32 -3.70 23.35
CA SER A 208 22.74 -2.64 24.17
C SER A 208 21.21 -2.53 23.99
N VAL A 209 20.66 -3.14 22.94
CA VAL A 209 19.21 -3.10 22.64
C VAL A 209 18.49 -4.43 22.75
N THR A 210 19.18 -5.57 22.63
CA THR A 210 18.54 -6.89 22.72
C THR A 210 19.49 -7.95 23.27
N ASP A 211 18.99 -8.79 24.18
CA ASP A 211 19.70 -9.95 24.71
C ASP A 211 19.57 -11.18 23.80
N LYS A 212 18.77 -11.09 22.73
CA LYS A 212 18.55 -12.20 21.81
C LYS A 212 19.78 -12.45 20.95
N GLN A 213 20.11 -13.73 20.77
CA GLN A 213 21.13 -14.13 19.80
C GLN A 213 20.63 -13.84 18.37
N CYS A 214 21.37 -13.04 17.61
CA CYS A 214 21.05 -12.77 16.22
C CYS A 214 21.26 -14.01 15.35
N ILE A 215 20.26 -14.34 14.54
CA ILE A 215 20.25 -15.49 13.64
C ILE A 215 20.31 -15.04 12.19
N ASP A 216 20.77 -15.92 11.30
CA ASP A 216 20.68 -15.63 9.86
C ASP A 216 19.21 -15.47 9.44
N PHE A 217 18.94 -14.53 8.54
CA PHE A 217 17.59 -14.37 8.01
C PHE A 217 17.16 -15.65 7.26
N PRO A 218 15.93 -16.16 7.47
CA PRO A 218 15.43 -17.34 6.76
C PRO A 218 15.12 -16.98 5.30
N SER A 219 16.14 -16.88 4.46
CA SER A 219 15.96 -16.71 3.02
C SER A 219 15.84 -18.07 2.33
N PRO A 220 14.96 -18.24 1.32
CA PRO A 220 15.26 -19.17 0.24
C PRO A 220 16.60 -18.73 -0.40
N PRO A 221 17.47 -19.65 -0.82
CA PRO A 221 18.80 -19.29 -1.32
C PRO A 221 18.70 -18.37 -2.55
N GLY A 222 19.38 -17.21 -2.50
CA GLY A 222 19.71 -16.40 -3.68
C GLY A 222 19.06 -15.02 -3.81
N VAL A 223 18.34 -14.51 -2.80
CA VAL A 223 17.85 -13.11 -2.80
C VAL A 223 18.25 -12.46 -1.48
N SER A 224 18.92 -11.30 -1.54
CA SER A 224 19.12 -10.46 -0.35
C SER A 224 17.76 -10.22 0.28
N SER A 225 17.52 -10.62 1.53
CA SER A 225 16.18 -10.44 2.08
C SER A 225 15.91 -8.92 2.14
N GLY A 226 14.92 -8.41 1.40
CA GLY A 226 14.50 -7.00 1.55
C GLY A 226 14.13 -6.63 2.99
N HIS A 227 13.87 -7.64 3.83
CA HIS A 227 13.79 -7.49 5.28
C HIS A 227 15.04 -6.94 5.94
N LEU A 228 16.25 -7.17 5.43
CA LEU A 228 17.51 -6.62 5.91
C LEU A 228 17.87 -5.29 5.26
N PHE A 229 17.19 -4.92 4.18
CA PHE A 229 17.40 -3.65 3.52
C PHE A 229 17.03 -2.49 4.46
N ASN A 230 17.82 -1.43 4.39
CA ASN A 230 17.63 -0.23 5.18
C ASN A 230 17.03 0.89 4.28
N PRO A 231 15.74 1.22 4.45
CA PRO A 231 14.97 2.05 3.51
C PRO A 231 15.66 3.33 3.05
N ILE A 232 16.37 4.00 3.98
CA ILE A 232 16.96 5.31 3.71
C ILE A 232 18.14 5.26 2.72
N GLY A 233 18.75 4.09 2.52
CA GLY A 233 19.92 3.91 1.67
C GLY A 233 19.55 4.11 0.21
N GLN A 234 18.38 3.60 -0.18
CA GLN A 234 17.85 3.78 -1.52
C GLN A 234 17.67 5.26 -1.87
N TYR A 235 17.29 6.07 -0.88
CA TYR A 235 16.98 7.48 -1.06
C TYR A 235 18.23 8.37 -1.01
N MET A 236 19.23 8.00 -0.21
CA MET A 236 20.44 8.79 0.07
C MET A 236 21.65 8.39 -0.76
N THR A 237 21.90 7.10 -0.96
CA THR A 237 23.09 6.58 -1.64
C THR A 237 22.81 6.06 -3.05
N GLY A 238 21.53 5.91 -3.42
CA GLY A 238 21.12 5.40 -4.73
C GLY A 238 21.43 3.90 -4.91
N GLU A 239 21.57 3.17 -3.81
CA GLU A 239 21.74 1.71 -3.80
C GLU A 239 20.45 1.03 -4.28
N GLU A 240 20.52 0.37 -5.45
CA GLU A 240 19.38 -0.30 -6.09
C GLU A 240 19.59 -1.81 -6.28
N SER A 241 20.72 -2.38 -5.82
CA SER A 241 21.05 -3.79 -6.08
C SER A 241 20.01 -4.75 -5.51
N HIS A 242 19.47 -4.44 -4.31
CA HIS A 242 18.37 -5.20 -3.72
C HIS A 242 17.08 -5.14 -4.56
N VAL A 243 16.78 -4.00 -5.20
CA VAL A 243 15.60 -3.85 -6.09
C VAL A 243 15.78 -4.70 -7.33
N ASP A 244 16.98 -4.71 -7.89
CA ASP A 244 17.31 -5.45 -9.11
C ASP A 244 17.14 -6.95 -8.87
N GLU A 245 17.74 -7.47 -7.81
CA GLU A 245 17.61 -8.86 -7.38
C GLU A 245 16.14 -9.25 -7.13
N HIS A 246 15.41 -8.41 -6.39
CA HIS A 246 14.00 -8.63 -6.08
C HIS A 246 13.10 -8.60 -7.31
N PHE A 247 13.36 -7.69 -8.24
CA PHE A 247 12.59 -7.57 -9.47
C PHE A 247 12.85 -8.76 -10.40
N ASP A 248 14.09 -9.24 -10.48
CA ASP A 248 14.42 -10.45 -11.23
C ASP A 248 13.76 -11.70 -10.62
N LEU A 249 13.75 -11.83 -9.29
CA LEU A 249 12.99 -12.89 -8.62
C LEU A 249 11.49 -12.76 -8.88
N PHE A 250 10.93 -11.56 -8.81
CA PHE A 250 9.52 -11.27 -9.08
C PHE A 250 9.15 -11.71 -10.51
N LYS A 251 9.95 -11.33 -11.50
CA LYS A 251 9.73 -11.73 -12.90
C LYS A 251 9.73 -13.25 -13.04
N LYS A 252 10.70 -13.93 -12.44
CA LYS A 252 10.79 -15.41 -12.46
C LYS A 252 9.60 -16.07 -11.76
N THR A 253 9.22 -15.58 -10.59
CA THR A 253 8.15 -16.15 -9.74
C THR A 253 6.78 -16.03 -10.40
N HIS A 254 6.53 -14.92 -11.11
CA HIS A 254 5.23 -14.63 -11.73
C HIS A 254 5.24 -14.76 -13.25
N ASN A 255 6.30 -15.35 -13.81
CA ASN A 255 6.50 -15.54 -15.25
C ASN A 255 6.24 -14.26 -16.07
N LYS A 256 6.84 -13.15 -15.64
CA LYS A 256 6.70 -11.85 -16.29
C LYS A 256 7.67 -11.72 -17.46
N GLU A 257 7.11 -11.36 -18.60
CA GLU A 257 7.84 -10.98 -19.80
C GLU A 257 7.30 -9.63 -20.27
N TYR A 258 8.21 -8.70 -20.58
CA TYR A 258 7.86 -7.36 -21.05
C TYR A 258 8.28 -7.22 -22.50
N ALA A 259 7.46 -6.56 -23.31
CA ALA A 259 7.67 -6.53 -24.76
C ALA A 259 8.96 -5.80 -25.13
N HIS A 260 9.25 -4.69 -24.43
CA HIS A 260 10.35 -3.79 -24.72
C HIS A 260 11.02 -3.29 -23.44
N GLN A 261 12.32 -2.95 -23.51
CA GLN A 261 13.10 -2.43 -22.37
C GLN A 261 12.46 -1.20 -21.70
N ARG A 262 11.75 -0.37 -22.47
CA ARG A 262 11.02 0.78 -21.93
C ARG A 262 9.90 0.38 -20.97
N GLU A 263 9.14 -0.66 -21.32
CA GLU A 263 8.09 -1.19 -20.46
C GLU A 263 8.69 -1.80 -19.20
N GLU A 264 9.74 -2.61 -19.34
CA GLU A 264 10.43 -3.23 -18.20
C GLU A 264 10.94 -2.18 -17.20
N THR A 265 11.51 -1.06 -17.67
CA THR A 265 11.93 0.04 -16.80
C THR A 265 10.75 0.63 -16.02
N ILE A 266 9.61 0.89 -16.68
CA ILE A 266 8.40 1.41 -16.00
C ILE A 266 7.89 0.40 -14.96
N ARG A 267 7.87 -0.88 -15.31
CA ARG A 267 7.42 -1.97 -14.44
C ARG A 267 8.32 -2.13 -13.22
N LYS A 268 9.63 -1.98 -13.41
CA LYS A 268 10.62 -1.97 -12.33
C LYS A 268 10.46 -0.77 -11.41
N ASP A 269 10.16 0.42 -11.93
CA ASP A 269 9.89 1.61 -11.11
C ASP A 269 8.62 1.41 -10.26
N ASN A 270 7.53 0.91 -10.86
CA ASN A 270 6.31 0.58 -10.13
C ASN A 270 6.60 -0.45 -9.03
N PHE A 271 7.34 -1.50 -9.38
CA PHE A 271 7.77 -2.54 -8.44
C PHE A 271 8.57 -1.97 -7.26
N ARG A 272 9.55 -1.12 -7.55
CA ARG A 272 10.35 -0.42 -6.53
C ARG A 272 9.44 0.36 -5.56
N ASN A 273 8.49 1.12 -6.10
CA ASN A 273 7.59 1.93 -5.29
C ASN A 273 6.64 1.09 -4.44
N ASN A 274 6.10 0.01 -5.01
CA ASN A 274 5.25 -0.91 -4.27
C ASN A 274 6.02 -1.70 -3.21
N GLN A 275 7.26 -2.08 -3.49
CA GLN A 275 8.16 -2.70 -2.51
C GLN A 275 8.43 -1.76 -1.35
N ARG A 276 8.80 -0.49 -1.62
CA ARG A 276 8.98 0.51 -0.56
C ARG A 276 7.75 0.63 0.33
N PHE A 277 6.56 0.70 -0.28
CA PHE A 277 5.30 0.79 0.45
C PHE A 277 5.03 -0.45 1.31
N VAL A 278 5.15 -1.65 0.74
CA VAL A 278 4.95 -2.93 1.44
C VAL A 278 5.92 -3.05 2.61
N ASP A 279 7.20 -2.81 2.37
CA ASP A 279 8.23 -2.92 3.38
C ASP A 279 7.97 -1.92 4.51
N SER A 280 7.58 -0.68 4.20
CA SER A 280 7.27 0.34 5.21
C SER A 280 6.02 0.04 6.03
N MET A 281 4.95 -0.42 5.39
CA MET A 281 3.74 -0.83 6.10
C MET A 281 4.00 -2.00 7.05
N ASN A 282 4.84 -2.94 6.66
CA ASN A 282 5.23 -4.07 7.51
C ASN A 282 6.12 -3.65 8.70
N ARG A 283 6.75 -2.47 8.65
CA ARG A 283 7.52 -1.91 9.77
C ARG A 283 6.67 -1.27 10.86
N ARG A 284 5.42 -0.94 10.56
CA ARG A 284 4.48 -0.29 11.49
C ARG A 284 3.84 -1.22 12.52
N ASN A 285 4.23 -2.50 12.54
CA ASN A 285 3.71 -3.52 13.45
C ASN A 285 2.16 -3.54 13.56
N LEU A 286 1.47 -3.52 12.42
CA LEU A 286 0.01 -3.48 12.35
C LEU A 286 -0.64 -4.85 12.63
N SER A 287 -1.96 -4.87 12.84
CA SER A 287 -2.76 -6.10 12.98
C SER A 287 -2.81 -6.98 11.72
N TYR A 288 -2.23 -6.51 10.62
CA TYR A 288 -2.13 -7.18 9.33
C TYR A 288 -0.77 -6.91 8.69
N ALA A 289 -0.39 -7.79 7.77
CA ALA A 289 0.84 -7.67 7.00
C ALA A 289 0.54 -7.59 5.50
N LEU A 290 1.46 -6.96 4.77
CA LEU A 290 1.47 -6.84 3.33
C LEU A 290 2.52 -7.76 2.71
N LYS A 291 2.33 -8.13 1.45
CA LYS A 291 3.29 -8.90 0.67
C LYS A 291 3.25 -8.50 -0.80
N LEU A 292 4.41 -8.47 -1.44
CA LEU A 292 4.49 -8.39 -2.89
C LEU A 292 3.76 -9.59 -3.53
N ASN A 293 3.01 -9.32 -4.58
CA ASN A 293 2.20 -10.30 -5.28
C ASN A 293 2.35 -10.12 -6.80
N HIS A 294 1.67 -10.95 -7.59
CA HIS A 294 1.75 -10.94 -9.05
C HIS A 294 1.42 -9.60 -9.75
N ARG A 295 0.85 -8.61 -9.05
CA ARG A 295 0.57 -7.24 -9.54
C ARG A 295 1.50 -6.19 -8.92
N SER A 296 2.62 -6.59 -8.30
CA SER A 296 3.57 -5.64 -7.71
C SER A 296 4.25 -4.70 -8.70
N ASP A 297 4.17 -4.95 -10.01
CA ASP A 297 4.66 -4.06 -11.08
C ASP A 297 3.59 -3.08 -11.61
N TRP A 298 2.44 -2.96 -10.92
CA TRP A 298 1.33 -2.09 -11.30
C TRP A 298 1.35 -0.76 -10.56
N ASN A 299 0.87 0.31 -11.19
CA ASN A 299 0.59 1.59 -10.54
C ASN A 299 -0.88 1.67 -10.04
N GLN A 300 -1.23 2.75 -9.34
CA GLN A 300 -2.56 2.92 -8.75
C GLN A 300 -3.70 3.03 -9.78
N GLU A 301 -3.43 3.57 -10.97
CA GLU A 301 -4.43 3.63 -12.05
C GLU A 301 -4.72 2.25 -12.62
N GLU A 302 -3.71 1.38 -12.71
CA GLU A 302 -3.91 -0.02 -13.12
C GLU A 302 -4.73 -0.79 -12.07
N PHE A 303 -4.47 -0.59 -10.77
CA PHE A 303 -5.32 -1.17 -9.70
C PHE A 303 -6.75 -0.62 -9.71
N ARG A 304 -6.96 0.64 -10.13
CA ARG A 304 -8.30 1.23 -10.26
C ARG A 304 -9.19 0.46 -11.22
N LEU A 305 -8.63 -0.13 -12.27
CA LEU A 305 -9.40 -0.93 -13.23
C LEU A 305 -10.03 -2.19 -12.62
N LEU A 306 -9.50 -2.69 -11.50
CA LEU A 306 -10.07 -3.87 -10.82
C LEU A 306 -11.28 -3.52 -9.95
N ARG A 307 -11.49 -2.24 -9.66
CA ARG A 307 -12.51 -1.72 -8.74
C ARG A 307 -13.70 -1.19 -9.54
N GLY A 308 -14.32 -2.08 -10.30
CA GLY A 308 -15.42 -1.76 -11.22
C GLY A 308 -16.81 -1.84 -10.60
N ARG A 309 -16.96 -1.58 -9.30
CA ARG A 309 -18.30 -1.43 -8.74
C ARG A 309 -18.78 0.00 -9.02
N LEU A 310 -19.91 0.15 -9.71
CA LEU A 310 -20.50 1.47 -9.96
C LEU A 310 -21.07 2.06 -8.66
N PRO A 311 -21.11 3.39 -8.48
CA PRO A 311 -21.71 3.97 -7.29
C PRO A 311 -23.26 3.86 -7.32
N PRO A 312 -23.94 3.79 -6.17
CA PRO A 312 -25.41 3.64 -6.11
C PRO A 312 -26.18 4.85 -6.63
N THR A 313 -25.50 5.98 -6.82
CA THR A 313 -26.06 7.17 -7.47
C THR A 313 -26.41 6.90 -8.94
N VAL A 314 -25.78 5.92 -9.58
CA VAL A 314 -26.12 5.47 -10.93
C VAL A 314 -27.49 4.79 -10.95
N GLN A 315 -27.77 3.91 -9.99
CA GLN A 315 -29.05 3.21 -9.88
C GLN A 315 -29.36 2.79 -8.44
N LYS A 316 -30.60 3.01 -8.00
CA LYS A 316 -31.06 2.63 -6.65
C LYS A 316 -31.57 1.20 -6.62
N SER A 317 -31.08 0.43 -5.65
CA SER A 317 -31.58 -0.91 -5.34
C SER A 317 -33.08 -0.90 -5.00
N GLN A 318 -33.82 -1.85 -5.56
CA GLN A 318 -35.24 -2.11 -5.28
C GLN A 318 -35.43 -3.33 -4.37
N GLY A 319 -34.37 -3.76 -3.69
CA GLY A 319 -34.38 -4.91 -2.79
C GLY A 319 -35.25 -4.66 -1.56
N LYS A 320 -35.87 -5.74 -1.05
CA LYS A 320 -36.61 -5.68 0.22
C LYS A 320 -35.66 -5.30 1.36
N ALA A 321 -36.19 -4.68 2.42
CA ALA A 321 -35.43 -4.47 3.64
C ALA A 321 -35.18 -5.79 4.37
N PHE A 322 -34.03 -5.93 5.03
CA PHE A 322 -33.70 -7.10 5.84
C PHE A 322 -34.78 -7.36 6.92
N PRO A 323 -35.37 -8.57 7.00
CA PRO A 323 -36.45 -8.87 7.93
C PRO A 323 -35.90 -9.14 9.35
N LYS A 324 -35.44 -8.10 10.03
CA LYS A 324 -34.74 -8.17 11.34
C LYS A 324 -35.47 -9.03 12.38
N GLU A 325 -36.80 -8.88 12.46
CA GLU A 325 -37.64 -9.56 13.46
C GLU A 325 -37.62 -11.09 13.31
N ARG A 326 -37.38 -11.62 12.11
CA ARG A 326 -37.27 -13.08 11.86
C ARG A 326 -36.12 -13.72 12.63
N PHE A 327 -35.10 -12.95 13.01
CA PHE A 327 -33.85 -13.44 13.60
C PHE A 327 -33.60 -12.95 15.02
N LYS A 328 -34.49 -12.12 15.59
CA LYS A 328 -34.27 -11.41 16.86
C LYS A 328 -34.00 -12.31 18.07
N LEU A 329 -34.59 -13.49 18.10
CA LEU A 329 -34.48 -14.45 19.23
C LEU A 329 -33.53 -15.62 18.93
N ARG A 330 -32.81 -15.59 17.80
CA ARG A 330 -31.90 -16.67 17.44
C ARG A 330 -30.49 -16.33 17.95
N PRO A 331 -29.85 -17.19 18.77
CA PRO A 331 -28.47 -16.98 19.15
C PRO A 331 -27.59 -17.01 17.89
N ILE A 332 -26.85 -15.92 17.68
CA ILE A 332 -25.93 -15.79 16.55
C ILE A 332 -24.64 -16.52 16.95
N PRO A 333 -24.13 -17.46 16.13
CA PRO A 333 -22.84 -18.09 16.40
C PRO A 333 -21.71 -17.07 16.58
N GLU A 334 -20.69 -17.41 17.36
CA GLU A 334 -19.52 -16.54 17.53
C GLU A 334 -18.61 -16.56 16.28
N TYR A 335 -18.61 -17.69 15.57
CA TYR A 335 -17.81 -17.94 14.38
C TYR A 335 -18.66 -18.63 13.30
N VAL A 336 -18.47 -18.20 12.05
CA VAL A 336 -19.07 -18.83 10.85
C VAL A 336 -18.03 -18.82 9.75
N ASP A 337 -17.87 -19.95 9.06
CA ASP A 337 -17.03 -20.05 7.86
C ASP A 337 -17.68 -21.01 6.85
N TRP A 338 -18.35 -20.43 5.85
CA TRP A 338 -19.07 -21.17 4.83
C TRP A 338 -18.16 -21.98 3.89
N ARG A 339 -16.83 -21.76 3.93
CA ARG A 339 -15.88 -22.62 3.20
C ARG A 339 -15.87 -24.03 3.77
N LEU A 340 -15.92 -24.15 5.10
CA LEU A 340 -15.91 -25.44 5.79
C LEU A 340 -17.22 -26.22 5.59
N GLU A 341 -18.32 -25.48 5.36
CA GLU A 341 -19.64 -26.05 5.07
C GLU A 341 -19.87 -26.38 3.59
N GLY A 342 -18.89 -26.12 2.71
CA GLY A 342 -18.97 -26.43 1.28
C GLY A 342 -19.80 -25.45 0.44
N ALA A 343 -20.21 -24.30 0.99
CA ALA A 343 -21.04 -23.31 0.30
C ALA A 343 -20.24 -22.27 -0.50
N VAL A 344 -18.94 -22.49 -0.71
CA VAL A 344 -18.04 -21.52 -1.34
C VAL A 344 -17.17 -22.23 -2.39
N THR A 345 -17.28 -21.81 -3.65
CA THR A 345 -16.42 -22.31 -4.75
C THR A 345 -14.96 -21.86 -4.56
N PRO A 346 -13.99 -22.44 -5.29
CA PRO A 346 -12.61 -21.93 -5.31
C PRO A 346 -12.53 -20.43 -5.67
N VAL A 347 -11.47 -19.77 -5.20
CA VAL A 347 -11.16 -18.38 -5.60
C VAL A 347 -10.94 -18.31 -7.12
N LYS A 348 -11.46 -17.24 -7.73
CA LYS A 348 -11.34 -16.95 -9.16
C LYS A 348 -10.48 -15.69 -9.37
N ASP A 349 -10.21 -15.35 -10.63
CA ASP A 349 -9.46 -14.14 -11.00
C ASP A 349 -10.24 -13.36 -12.07
N GLN A 350 -10.57 -12.10 -11.78
CA GLN A 350 -11.20 -11.17 -12.72
C GLN A 350 -10.21 -10.59 -13.75
N ALA A 351 -8.93 -10.96 -13.65
CA ALA A 351 -7.84 -10.52 -14.53
C ALA A 351 -7.69 -8.98 -14.51
N ILE A 352 -7.85 -8.30 -15.65
CA ILE A 352 -7.76 -6.82 -15.77
C ILE A 352 -9.14 -6.15 -15.91
N CYS A 353 -10.21 -6.94 -15.90
CA CYS A 353 -11.57 -6.48 -16.12
C CYS A 353 -12.20 -6.02 -14.80
N GLY A 354 -12.82 -4.83 -14.78
CA GLY A 354 -13.58 -4.28 -13.65
C GLY A 354 -14.91 -4.97 -13.40
N SER A 355 -14.90 -6.30 -13.39
CA SER A 355 -16.10 -7.13 -13.29
C SER A 355 -16.32 -7.72 -11.91
N CYS A 356 -15.67 -7.19 -10.88
CA CYS A 356 -15.83 -7.62 -9.47
C CYS A 356 -17.30 -7.77 -9.05
N TRP A 357 -18.17 -6.89 -9.55
CA TRP A 357 -19.62 -6.92 -9.34
C TRP A 357 -20.25 -8.25 -9.76
N SER A 358 -19.78 -8.85 -10.87
CA SER A 358 -20.25 -10.15 -11.34
C SER A 358 -19.76 -11.29 -10.45
N PHE A 359 -18.53 -11.23 -9.94
CA PHE A 359 -17.97 -12.24 -9.04
C PHE A 359 -18.63 -12.23 -7.67
N GLY A 360 -18.90 -11.05 -7.09
CA GLY A 360 -19.66 -10.91 -5.84
C GLY A 360 -21.09 -11.46 -5.99
N THR A 361 -21.76 -11.10 -7.08
CA THR A 361 -23.10 -11.60 -7.46
C THR A 361 -23.12 -13.12 -7.59
N VAL A 362 -22.23 -13.66 -8.41
CA VAL A 362 -22.15 -15.10 -8.69
C VAL A 362 -21.78 -15.86 -7.44
N GLY A 363 -20.77 -15.44 -6.69
CA GLY A 363 -20.36 -16.12 -5.46
C GLY A 363 -21.48 -16.21 -4.43
N HIS A 364 -22.32 -15.18 -4.32
CA HIS A 364 -23.51 -15.23 -3.47
C HIS A 364 -24.54 -16.24 -3.99
N ILE A 365 -24.80 -16.23 -5.29
CA ILE A 365 -25.75 -17.16 -5.93
C ILE A 365 -25.27 -18.62 -5.81
N GLU A 366 -23.98 -18.89 -5.96
CA GLU A 366 -23.37 -20.22 -5.76
C GLU A 366 -23.67 -20.74 -4.35
N GLY A 367 -23.45 -19.93 -3.32
CA GLY A 367 -23.76 -20.28 -1.93
C GLY A 367 -25.26 -20.46 -1.66
N ALA A 368 -26.10 -19.56 -2.19
CA ALA A 368 -27.56 -19.68 -2.07
C ALA A 368 -28.09 -20.93 -2.78
N TYR A 369 -27.51 -21.31 -3.91
CA TYR A 369 -27.88 -22.52 -4.65
C TYR A 369 -27.49 -23.77 -3.87
N PHE A 370 -26.27 -23.81 -3.32
CA PHE A 370 -25.81 -24.90 -2.47
C PHE A 370 -26.73 -25.10 -1.26
N LEU A 371 -27.09 -24.04 -0.56
CA LEU A 371 -27.95 -24.13 0.63
C LEU A 371 -29.39 -24.57 0.31
N LYS A 372 -29.86 -24.33 -0.92
CA LYS A 372 -31.21 -24.71 -1.34
C LYS A 372 -31.28 -26.13 -1.91
N TYR A 373 -30.28 -26.54 -2.69
CA TYR A 373 -30.33 -27.77 -3.48
C TYR A 373 -29.29 -28.82 -3.07
N GLY A 374 -28.33 -28.47 -2.20
CA GLY A 374 -27.28 -29.36 -1.73
C GLY A 374 -26.14 -29.60 -2.74
N GLU A 375 -26.10 -28.82 -3.83
CA GLU A 375 -25.11 -28.96 -4.91
C GLU A 375 -24.34 -27.65 -5.08
N LEU A 376 -23.00 -27.74 -5.08
CA LEU A 376 -22.13 -26.58 -5.33
C LEU A 376 -21.84 -26.47 -6.83
N VAL A 377 -22.55 -25.57 -7.51
CA VAL A 377 -22.40 -25.32 -8.95
C VAL A 377 -21.59 -24.05 -9.17
N ARG A 378 -20.65 -24.07 -10.14
CA ARG A 378 -19.95 -22.86 -10.60
C ARG A 378 -20.79 -22.13 -11.64
N PHE A 379 -21.19 -20.90 -11.35
CA PHE A 379 -21.98 -20.07 -12.28
C PHE A 379 -21.10 -19.14 -13.12
N SER A 380 -21.65 -18.67 -14.24
CA SER A 380 -20.92 -17.86 -15.22
C SER A 380 -20.95 -16.36 -14.91
N GLU A 381 -19.81 -15.81 -14.47
CA GLU A 381 -19.59 -14.36 -14.46
C GLU A 381 -19.65 -13.76 -15.87
N GLN A 382 -19.11 -14.47 -16.85
CA GLN A 382 -19.06 -14.00 -18.24
C GLN A 382 -20.46 -13.78 -18.83
N GLN A 383 -21.46 -14.55 -18.39
CA GLN A 383 -22.84 -14.31 -18.80
C GLN A 383 -23.31 -12.92 -18.36
N LEU A 384 -23.01 -12.53 -17.11
CA LEU A 384 -23.39 -11.22 -16.60
C LEU A 384 -22.65 -10.11 -17.34
N VAL A 385 -21.34 -10.27 -17.53
CA VAL A 385 -20.49 -9.34 -18.31
C VAL A 385 -21.02 -9.16 -19.73
N ASP A 386 -21.42 -10.23 -20.41
CA ASP A 386 -21.81 -10.18 -21.82
C ASP A 386 -23.27 -9.72 -22.03
N CYS A 387 -24.17 -9.96 -21.08
CA CYS A 387 -25.63 -9.88 -21.32
C CYS A 387 -26.39 -8.82 -20.51
N SER A 388 -25.81 -8.26 -19.44
CA SER A 388 -26.55 -7.33 -18.56
C SER A 388 -26.42 -5.84 -18.91
N TRP A 389 -25.82 -5.52 -20.07
CA TRP A 389 -25.66 -4.16 -20.59
C TRP A 389 -26.95 -3.34 -20.56
N ASN A 390 -28.02 -3.89 -21.13
CA ASN A 390 -29.32 -3.20 -21.22
C ASN A 390 -30.06 -3.03 -19.87
N TYR A 391 -29.46 -3.51 -18.77
CA TYR A 391 -29.99 -3.36 -17.42
C TYR A 391 -29.26 -2.27 -16.61
N GLY A 392 -28.11 -1.78 -17.10
CA GLY A 392 -27.33 -0.73 -16.45
C GLY A 392 -25.95 -1.16 -15.95
N ASN A 393 -25.49 -2.38 -16.25
CA ASN A 393 -24.10 -2.77 -16.02
C ASN A 393 -23.26 -2.49 -17.27
N ASP A 394 -22.05 -1.99 -17.11
CA ASP A 394 -21.09 -1.69 -18.18
C ASP A 394 -19.94 -2.71 -18.21
N ALA A 395 -20.26 -4.00 -18.01
CA ALA A 395 -19.31 -5.10 -18.17
C ALA A 395 -17.97 -4.92 -17.42
N CYS A 396 -16.85 -4.77 -18.15
CA CYS A 396 -15.53 -4.53 -17.57
C CYS A 396 -15.31 -3.10 -17.06
N ASP A 397 -16.13 -2.12 -17.44
CA ASP A 397 -16.12 -0.75 -16.91
C ASP A 397 -17.01 -0.59 -15.68
N GLY A 398 -17.79 -1.61 -15.35
CA GLY A 398 -18.32 -1.82 -14.02
C GLY A 398 -19.76 -2.24 -13.94
N GLY A 399 -20.26 -2.46 -12.73
CA GLY A 399 -21.64 -2.87 -12.51
C GLY A 399 -22.07 -2.96 -11.06
N LEU A 400 -23.28 -3.46 -10.88
CA LEU A 400 -24.00 -3.58 -9.62
C LEU A 400 -24.67 -4.95 -9.53
N ASP A 401 -24.61 -5.55 -8.34
CA ASP A 401 -25.18 -6.87 -8.08
C ASP A 401 -26.70 -6.90 -8.23
N PHE A 402 -27.41 -5.90 -7.71
CA PHE A 402 -28.87 -5.81 -7.85
C PHE A 402 -29.33 -5.60 -9.30
N VAL A 403 -28.52 -4.97 -10.14
CA VAL A 403 -28.77 -4.85 -11.58
C VAL A 403 -28.62 -6.20 -12.26
N ALA A 404 -27.57 -6.95 -11.88
CA ALA A 404 -27.39 -8.32 -12.34
C ALA A 404 -28.57 -9.22 -11.92
N TYR A 405 -29.09 -9.08 -10.70
CA TYR A 405 -30.27 -9.82 -10.25
C TYR A 405 -31.50 -9.54 -11.11
N ASP A 406 -31.75 -8.29 -11.51
CA ASP A 406 -32.89 -7.95 -12.36
C ASP A 406 -32.77 -8.54 -13.77
N TYR A 407 -31.56 -8.67 -14.30
CA TYR A 407 -31.30 -9.44 -15.50
C TYR A 407 -31.57 -10.95 -15.30
N ILE A 408 -31.07 -11.56 -14.22
CA ILE A 408 -31.24 -12.99 -13.92
C ILE A 408 -32.72 -13.32 -13.67
N LYS A 409 -33.51 -12.43 -13.07
CA LYS A 409 -34.97 -12.61 -12.93
C LYS A 409 -35.65 -12.88 -14.27
N LYS A 410 -35.19 -12.24 -15.36
CA LYS A 410 -35.82 -12.38 -16.67
C LYS A 410 -35.22 -13.52 -17.50
N TYR A 411 -33.90 -13.71 -17.45
CA TYR A 411 -33.21 -14.61 -18.38
C TYR A 411 -32.51 -15.80 -17.71
N GLY A 412 -32.45 -15.85 -16.38
CA GLY A 412 -31.76 -16.91 -15.65
C GLY A 412 -30.22 -16.80 -15.71
N LEU A 413 -29.55 -17.73 -15.02
CA LEU A 413 -28.10 -17.82 -14.94
C LEU A 413 -27.63 -19.25 -15.23
N SER A 414 -26.65 -19.37 -16.12
CA SER A 414 -26.07 -20.62 -16.59
C SER A 414 -24.80 -20.95 -15.79
N SER A 415 -24.41 -22.22 -15.75
CA SER A 415 -23.09 -22.59 -15.23
C SER A 415 -21.96 -22.06 -16.12
N ASP A 416 -20.75 -21.98 -15.60
CA ASP A 416 -19.56 -21.67 -16.42
C ASP A 416 -19.35 -22.72 -17.53
N SER A 417 -19.64 -23.99 -17.27
CA SER A 417 -19.58 -25.07 -18.25
C SER A 417 -20.57 -24.92 -19.41
N GLN A 418 -21.73 -24.28 -19.18
CA GLN A 418 -22.74 -24.06 -20.22
C GLN A 418 -22.49 -22.78 -21.02
N TYR A 419 -22.06 -21.69 -20.36
CA TYR A 419 -21.82 -20.40 -21.03
C TYR A 419 -20.44 -20.33 -21.71
N GLY A 420 -19.49 -21.08 -21.17
CA GLY A 420 -18.07 -21.00 -21.47
C GLY A 420 -17.28 -20.30 -20.37
N SER A 421 -15.97 -20.50 -20.39
CA SER A 421 -15.04 -19.93 -19.42
C SER A 421 -15.09 -18.41 -19.39
N TYR A 422 -14.78 -17.85 -18.22
CA TYR A 422 -14.52 -16.43 -18.07
C TYR A 422 -13.31 -16.01 -18.93
N ARG A 423 -13.42 -14.85 -19.59
CA ARG A 423 -12.43 -14.34 -20.55
C ARG A 423 -11.78 -13.03 -20.13
N GLY A 424 -12.30 -12.36 -19.10
CA GLY A 424 -11.74 -11.07 -18.65
C GLY A 424 -11.86 -9.95 -19.67
N ILE A 425 -12.84 -10.03 -20.57
CA ILE A 425 -13.13 -9.03 -21.60
C ILE A 425 -14.63 -8.95 -21.84
N ASP A 426 -15.05 -7.85 -22.44
CA ASP A 426 -16.39 -7.68 -22.97
C ASP A 426 -16.66 -8.65 -24.12
N GLY A 427 -17.86 -9.21 -24.15
CA GLY A 427 -18.23 -10.26 -25.08
C GLY A 427 -19.60 -10.11 -25.70
N LYS A 428 -19.90 -11.01 -26.63
CA LYS A 428 -21.22 -11.11 -27.25
C LYS A 428 -22.10 -12.00 -26.40
N CYS A 429 -23.25 -11.49 -25.97
CA CYS A 429 -24.24 -12.26 -25.23
C CYS A 429 -24.65 -13.54 -25.96
N LYS A 430 -24.52 -14.70 -25.30
CA LYS A 430 -24.84 -16.04 -25.85
C LYS A 430 -26.13 -16.63 -25.30
N ASP A 431 -26.92 -15.87 -24.55
CA ASP A 431 -28.10 -16.37 -23.84
C ASP A 431 -29.08 -17.16 -24.70
N LEU A 432 -29.33 -16.70 -25.92
CA LEU A 432 -30.27 -17.36 -26.85
C LEU A 432 -29.81 -18.76 -27.28
N GLN A 433 -28.52 -19.07 -27.12
CA GLN A 433 -27.92 -20.36 -27.47
C GLN A 433 -28.05 -21.37 -26.32
N ILE A 434 -28.29 -20.90 -25.09
CA ILE A 434 -28.32 -21.72 -23.88
C ILE A 434 -29.76 -21.99 -23.48
N LYS A 435 -30.25 -23.18 -23.83
CA LYS A 435 -31.66 -23.57 -23.62
C LYS A 435 -31.98 -23.97 -22.18
N GLU A 436 -31.02 -24.62 -21.51
CA GLU A 436 -31.20 -25.08 -20.13
C GLU A 436 -30.26 -24.33 -19.21
N LYS A 437 -30.84 -23.64 -18.20
CA LYS A 437 -30.10 -22.91 -17.17
C LYS A 437 -30.47 -23.47 -15.80
N PRO A 438 -29.50 -23.78 -14.91
CA PRO A 438 -29.80 -24.26 -13.57
C PRO A 438 -30.61 -23.26 -12.76
N ILE A 439 -30.34 -21.95 -12.95
CA ILE A 439 -31.20 -20.88 -12.45
C ILE A 439 -32.03 -20.36 -13.60
N ARG A 440 -33.33 -20.65 -13.58
CA ARG A 440 -34.26 -20.14 -14.60
C ARG A 440 -34.70 -18.71 -14.35
N THR A 441 -34.85 -18.33 -13.09
CA THR A 441 -35.25 -16.99 -12.63
C THR A 441 -34.92 -16.84 -11.14
N LEU A 442 -34.86 -15.61 -10.65
CA LEU A 442 -34.80 -15.28 -9.22
C LEU A 442 -36.18 -14.80 -8.75
N LYS A 443 -36.54 -15.05 -7.48
CA LYS A 443 -37.80 -14.53 -6.92
C LYS A 443 -37.68 -13.10 -6.44
N GLY A 444 -36.49 -12.70 -5.99
CA GLY A 444 -36.25 -11.39 -5.40
C GLY A 444 -34.87 -11.29 -4.78
N TYR A 445 -34.60 -10.13 -4.17
CA TYR A 445 -33.39 -9.89 -3.39
C TYR A 445 -33.68 -8.94 -2.23
N THR A 446 -32.82 -9.00 -1.21
CA THR A 446 -32.93 -8.25 0.04
C THR A 446 -31.65 -7.45 0.27
N ASN A 447 -31.81 -6.22 0.74
CA ASN A 447 -30.73 -5.33 1.15
C ASN A 447 -30.43 -5.49 2.64
N VAL A 448 -29.15 -5.53 2.98
CA VAL A 448 -28.60 -5.61 4.33
C VAL A 448 -27.63 -4.43 4.51
N THR A 449 -27.89 -3.56 5.48
CA THR A 449 -27.31 -2.20 5.52
C THR A 449 -26.69 -1.80 6.86
N ASN A 450 -26.41 -2.77 7.73
CA ASN A 450 -25.66 -2.54 8.97
C ASN A 450 -24.97 -3.82 9.46
N VAL A 451 -24.00 -3.64 10.36
CA VAL A 451 -23.13 -4.69 10.91
C VAL A 451 -23.93 -5.84 11.55
N ASP A 452 -24.90 -5.53 12.41
CA ASP A 452 -25.69 -6.56 13.11
C ASP A 452 -26.52 -7.41 12.15
N ASP A 453 -27.12 -6.77 11.16
CA ASP A 453 -27.93 -7.46 10.15
C ASP A 453 -27.07 -8.27 9.19
N LEU A 454 -25.88 -7.78 8.81
CA LEU A 454 -24.93 -8.56 8.02
C LEU A 454 -24.47 -9.80 8.77
N ARG A 455 -24.18 -9.68 10.07
CA ARG A 455 -23.80 -10.83 10.90
C ARG A 455 -24.91 -11.88 10.95
N LYS A 456 -26.17 -11.46 11.10
CA LYS A 456 -27.35 -12.36 11.06
C LYS A 456 -27.55 -12.97 9.67
N ALA A 457 -27.38 -12.19 8.60
CA ALA A 457 -27.51 -12.67 7.24
C ALA A 457 -26.46 -13.76 6.96
N ILE A 458 -25.20 -13.51 7.30
CA ILE A 458 -24.13 -14.51 7.13
C ILE A 458 -24.45 -15.78 7.95
N ALA A 459 -24.89 -15.63 9.21
CA ALA A 459 -25.19 -16.77 10.08
C ALA A 459 -26.35 -17.65 9.61
N PHE A 460 -27.41 -17.03 9.08
CA PHE A 460 -28.70 -17.71 8.90
C PHE A 460 -29.17 -17.82 7.45
N ILE A 461 -28.52 -17.11 6.52
CA ILE A 461 -28.84 -17.13 5.09
C ILE A 461 -27.74 -17.79 4.27
N GLY A 462 -26.46 -17.54 4.54
CA GLY A 462 -25.34 -18.06 3.76
C GLY A 462 -24.26 -17.01 3.47
N PRO A 463 -23.35 -17.27 2.52
CA PRO A 463 -22.48 -16.24 1.95
C PRO A 463 -23.27 -15.05 1.41
N ILE A 464 -22.80 -13.81 1.59
CA ILE A 464 -23.53 -12.57 1.24
C ILE A 464 -22.68 -11.71 0.30
N SER A 465 -23.27 -11.21 -0.79
CA SER A 465 -22.61 -10.22 -1.67
C SER A 465 -22.46 -8.92 -0.91
N VAL A 466 -21.24 -8.35 -0.87
CA VAL A 466 -20.95 -7.09 -0.18
C VAL A 466 -20.12 -6.17 -1.05
N ALA A 467 -20.20 -4.87 -0.75
CA ALA A 467 -19.36 -3.86 -1.35
C ALA A 467 -18.34 -3.33 -0.33
N ILE A 468 -17.13 -3.03 -0.79
CA ILE A 468 -16.09 -2.42 0.04
C ILE A 468 -15.42 -1.26 -0.69
N ASP A 469 -14.78 -0.37 0.07
CA ASP A 469 -13.72 0.50 -0.43
C ASP A 469 -12.42 -0.33 -0.56
N ALA A 470 -11.98 -0.54 -1.79
CA ALA A 470 -10.72 -1.22 -2.11
C ALA A 470 -9.64 -0.25 -2.62
N SER A 471 -9.84 1.06 -2.48
CA SER A 471 -8.96 2.08 -3.05
C SER A 471 -7.61 2.22 -2.37
N ARG A 472 -7.48 1.70 -1.15
CA ARG A 472 -6.27 1.83 -0.34
C ARG A 472 -5.15 0.96 -0.92
N PRO A 473 -3.92 1.50 -1.14
CA PRO A 473 -2.77 0.70 -1.58
C PRO A 473 -2.45 -0.48 -0.64
N SER A 474 -2.76 -0.34 0.65
CA SER A 474 -2.63 -1.40 1.67
C SER A 474 -3.48 -2.62 1.35
N LEU A 475 -4.67 -2.46 0.76
CA LEU A 475 -5.52 -3.59 0.36
C LEU A 475 -4.94 -4.31 -0.87
N SER A 476 -4.38 -3.57 -1.84
CA SER A 476 -3.73 -4.14 -3.04
C SER A 476 -2.62 -5.15 -2.73
N PHE A 477 -1.95 -4.98 -1.59
CA PHE A 477 -0.87 -5.84 -1.14
C PHE A 477 -1.17 -6.62 0.14
N TYR A 478 -2.43 -6.65 0.59
CA TYR A 478 -2.82 -7.42 1.77
C TYR A 478 -2.32 -8.87 1.65
N SER A 479 -1.77 -9.39 2.75
CA SER A 479 -1.35 -10.79 2.86
C SER A 479 -2.15 -11.54 3.91
N HIS A 480 -2.09 -11.12 5.18
CA HIS A 480 -2.75 -11.83 6.28
C HIS A 480 -2.96 -10.94 7.50
N GLY A 481 -3.67 -11.44 8.51
CA GLY A 481 -4.07 -10.69 9.72
C GLY A 481 -5.38 -9.92 9.54
N VAL A 482 -5.80 -9.19 10.57
CA VAL A 482 -7.05 -8.41 10.55
C VAL A 482 -6.77 -7.04 9.94
N TYR A 483 -7.25 -6.83 8.72
CA TYR A 483 -7.12 -5.58 7.99
C TYR A 483 -7.91 -4.46 8.67
N LYS A 484 -7.21 -3.38 8.98
CA LYS A 484 -7.71 -2.23 9.76
C LYS A 484 -7.00 -0.97 9.28
N ASP A 485 -7.52 -0.37 8.22
CA ASP A 485 -7.00 0.87 7.64
C ASP A 485 -8.00 2.00 7.92
N PRO A 486 -7.69 2.96 8.82
CA PRO A 486 -8.64 3.99 9.22
C PRO A 486 -9.04 4.95 8.08
N GLU A 487 -8.29 4.96 6.97
CA GLU A 487 -8.58 5.79 5.81
C GLU A 487 -9.53 5.10 4.82
N CYS A 488 -9.89 3.84 5.08
CA CYS A 488 -10.89 3.12 4.30
C CYS A 488 -12.30 3.71 4.51
N SER A 489 -12.94 4.13 3.43
CA SER A 489 -14.27 4.73 3.45
C SER A 489 -15.36 3.71 3.76
N SER A 490 -16.35 4.11 4.55
CA SER A 490 -17.57 3.32 4.76
C SER A 490 -18.68 3.62 3.75
N THR A 491 -18.46 4.58 2.85
CA THR A 491 -19.49 5.10 1.91
C THR A 491 -19.04 5.11 0.45
N SER A 492 -17.76 5.32 0.18
CA SER A 492 -17.17 5.36 -1.17
C SER A 492 -16.76 3.96 -1.63
N LEU A 493 -17.75 3.10 -1.89
CA LEU A 493 -17.51 1.68 -2.20
C LEU A 493 -17.32 1.47 -3.70
N ASP A 494 -16.20 0.90 -4.10
CA ASP A 494 -15.76 0.74 -5.49
C ASP A 494 -15.46 -0.72 -5.88
N HIS A 495 -15.54 -1.65 -4.94
CA HIS A 495 -15.26 -3.07 -5.19
C HIS A 495 -16.35 -3.96 -4.61
N ALA A 496 -16.67 -5.04 -5.32
CA ALA A 496 -17.69 -6.00 -4.92
C ALA A 496 -17.03 -7.37 -4.66
N VAL A 497 -17.36 -7.94 -3.51
CA VAL A 497 -16.73 -9.14 -2.96
C VAL A 497 -17.77 -9.99 -2.23
N LEU A 498 -17.37 -11.14 -1.69
CA LEU A 498 -18.28 -12.06 -1.02
C LEU A 498 -17.91 -12.23 0.45
N ALA A 499 -18.81 -11.88 1.36
CA ALA A 499 -18.66 -12.19 2.78
C ALA A 499 -19.08 -13.64 3.03
N VAL A 500 -18.11 -14.49 3.38
CA VAL A 500 -18.31 -15.95 3.56
C VAL A 500 -18.25 -16.37 5.03
N GLY A 501 -18.07 -15.44 5.95
CA GLY A 501 -17.94 -15.77 7.36
C GLY A 501 -17.56 -14.59 8.23
N TYR A 502 -17.36 -14.88 9.52
CA TYR A 502 -16.83 -13.96 10.51
C TYR A 502 -16.26 -14.72 11.70
N GLY A 503 -15.46 -14.04 12.51
CA GLY A 503 -14.91 -14.59 13.74
C GLY A 503 -14.14 -13.54 14.53
N THR A 504 -13.30 -14.01 15.44
CA THR A 504 -12.41 -13.17 16.24
C THR A 504 -11.00 -13.72 16.15
N LEU A 505 -10.03 -12.87 15.81
CA LEU A 505 -8.61 -13.22 15.80
C LEU A 505 -7.89 -12.30 16.79
N ARG A 506 -7.31 -12.89 17.85
CA ARG A 506 -6.60 -12.15 18.92
C ARG A 506 -7.42 -11.00 19.53
N GLY A 507 -8.69 -11.25 19.80
CA GLY A 507 -9.60 -10.25 20.35
C GLY A 507 -10.16 -9.26 19.34
N GLU A 508 -9.70 -9.25 18.09
CA GLU A 508 -10.21 -8.37 17.03
C GLU A 508 -11.28 -9.11 16.19
N PRO A 509 -12.55 -8.64 16.19
CA PRO A 509 -13.60 -9.23 15.38
C PRO A 509 -13.41 -8.89 13.89
N TYR A 510 -13.62 -9.88 13.02
CA TYR A 510 -13.41 -9.73 11.58
C TYR A 510 -14.56 -10.29 10.74
N TRP A 511 -14.70 -9.78 9.51
CA TRP A 511 -15.39 -10.40 8.39
C TRP A 511 -14.41 -11.25 7.59
N LEU A 512 -14.80 -12.46 7.21
CA LEU A 512 -14.05 -13.30 6.28
C LEU A 512 -14.59 -13.04 4.87
N ILE A 513 -13.76 -12.44 4.02
CA ILE A 513 -14.16 -11.98 2.69
C ILE A 513 -13.38 -12.75 1.63
N LYS A 514 -14.09 -13.30 0.65
CA LYS A 514 -13.53 -13.88 -0.57
C LYS A 514 -13.38 -12.79 -1.63
N ASN A 515 -12.18 -12.61 -2.16
CA ASN A 515 -11.89 -11.69 -3.26
C ASN A 515 -11.84 -12.43 -4.61
N SER A 516 -11.73 -11.67 -5.71
CA SER A 516 -11.66 -12.15 -7.10
C SER A 516 -10.34 -11.79 -7.78
N TRP A 517 -9.25 -11.70 -7.01
CA TRP A 517 -7.92 -11.23 -7.46
C TRP A 517 -6.87 -12.35 -7.50
N SER A 518 -7.28 -13.60 -7.77
CA SER A 518 -6.43 -14.80 -7.72
C SER A 518 -6.03 -15.23 -6.30
N THR A 519 -5.56 -16.47 -6.17
CA THR A 519 -5.01 -17.03 -4.93
C THR A 519 -3.63 -16.45 -4.59
N TYR A 520 -2.97 -15.75 -5.54
CA TYR A 520 -1.72 -15.04 -5.29
C TYR A 520 -1.89 -13.73 -4.51
N TRP A 521 -3.13 -13.31 -4.23
CA TRP A 521 -3.43 -12.12 -3.43
C TRP A 521 -4.02 -12.53 -2.08
N GLY A 522 -3.72 -11.79 -1.01
CA GLY A 522 -4.26 -12.05 0.32
C GLY A 522 -3.83 -13.38 0.90
N ASN A 523 -4.69 -13.94 1.74
CA ASN A 523 -4.52 -15.24 2.34
C ASN A 523 -5.26 -16.27 1.47
N ASP A 524 -4.58 -16.73 0.42
CA ASP A 524 -5.13 -17.61 -0.63
C ASP A 524 -6.41 -17.04 -1.30
N GLY A 525 -6.43 -15.73 -1.55
CA GLY A 525 -7.56 -15.02 -2.16
C GLY A 525 -8.59 -14.48 -1.17
N TYR A 526 -8.34 -14.59 0.14
CA TYR A 526 -9.21 -14.10 1.20
C TYR A 526 -8.58 -12.95 1.98
N ILE A 527 -9.43 -12.14 2.60
CA ILE A 527 -9.05 -11.08 3.54
C ILE A 527 -9.93 -11.14 4.79
N LEU A 528 -9.32 -10.86 5.94
CA LEU A 528 -10.03 -10.61 7.19
C LEU A 528 -10.16 -9.09 7.35
N ILE A 529 -11.36 -8.53 7.32
CA ILE A 529 -11.59 -7.08 7.49
C ILE A 529 -12.20 -6.84 8.88
N SER A 530 -11.68 -5.88 9.66
CA SER A 530 -12.22 -5.55 10.99
C SER A 530 -13.72 -5.24 10.94
N GLN A 531 -14.49 -5.68 11.93
CA GLN A 531 -15.91 -5.30 12.05
C GLN A 531 -16.10 -3.90 12.66
N THR A 532 -15.05 -3.37 13.31
CA THR A 532 -15.09 -2.10 14.03
C THR A 532 -15.40 -0.94 13.08
N ASN A 533 -16.31 -0.06 13.48
CA ASN A 533 -16.70 1.15 12.74
C ASN A 533 -17.14 0.90 11.29
N ASN A 534 -17.62 -0.31 10.97
CA ASN A 534 -17.97 -0.70 9.60
C ASN A 534 -16.80 -0.42 8.62
N MET A 535 -15.60 -0.85 9.01
CA MET A 535 -14.36 -0.72 8.25
C MET A 535 -14.57 -1.04 6.77
N CYS A 536 -14.12 -0.16 5.87
CA CYS A 536 -14.29 -0.28 4.41
C CYS A 536 -15.74 -0.42 3.92
N GLY A 537 -16.75 -0.20 4.78
CA GLY A 537 -18.15 -0.25 4.41
C GLY A 537 -18.70 -1.65 4.12
N VAL A 538 -18.07 -2.73 4.62
CA VAL A 538 -18.49 -4.12 4.38
C VAL A 538 -20.00 -4.33 4.59
N ALA A 539 -20.58 -3.69 5.62
CA ALA A 539 -21.99 -3.82 5.97
C ALA A 539 -22.88 -2.68 5.44
N SER A 540 -22.34 -1.77 4.62
CA SER A 540 -23.09 -0.62 4.09
C SER A 540 -24.04 -1.03 2.96
N GLN A 541 -23.59 -1.93 2.08
CA GLN A 541 -24.33 -2.32 0.87
C GLN A 541 -24.17 -3.80 0.60
N ALA A 542 -24.79 -4.61 1.44
CA ALA A 542 -24.83 -6.05 1.29
C ALA A 542 -26.17 -6.50 0.70
N THR A 543 -26.16 -7.55 -0.13
CA THR A 543 -27.37 -8.10 -0.75
C THR A 543 -27.38 -9.62 -0.73
N TYR A 544 -28.59 -10.20 -0.66
CA TYR A 544 -28.80 -11.62 -0.93
C TYR A 544 -30.07 -11.87 -1.75
N VAL A 545 -30.10 -12.95 -2.51
CA VAL A 545 -31.19 -13.38 -3.40
C VAL A 545 -32.12 -14.40 -2.74
N GLU A 546 -33.33 -14.47 -3.26
CA GLU A 546 -34.29 -15.55 -3.00
C GLU A 546 -34.42 -16.41 -4.27
N LEU A 547 -33.94 -17.66 -4.22
CA LEU A 547 -34.04 -18.62 -5.33
C LEU A 547 -35.42 -19.28 -5.44
#